data_AF-A0A9E3IDJ7-F1
#
_entry.id   AF-A0A9E3IDJ7-F1
#
_cell.length_a   1.000
_cell.length_b   1.000
_cell.length_c   1.000
_cell.angle_alpha   90.00
_cell.angle_beta   90.00
_cell.angle_gamma   90.00
#
_symmetry.space_group_name_H-M   'P 1'
#
loop_
_entity.id
_entity.type
_entity.pdbx_description
1 polymer ?
#
loop_
_entity_poly.entity_id
_entity_poly.type
_entity_poly.pdbx_seq_one_letter_code
_entity_poly.pdbx_strand_id
1 'polypeptide(L)'
;KRRLAAGEPDNEETLLAAIREGAVLRVRPKAMTVAIVLAGLIPMMWGHGTGSEIMARIAAPMVGGMVTAPLLSMLVVPAAWYLLHRRKSRGPASASLVAASRMVAEPGR
;
A
#
# COMPACT_ATOMS: atom_id res chain seq x y z
N LYS A 1 -11.93 -12.39 -9.26
CA LYS A 1 -12.90 -13.34 -9.86
C LYS A 1 -12.95 -13.30 -11.40
N ARG A 2 -12.50 -12.23 -12.08
CA ARG A 2 -12.58 -12.12 -13.56
C ARG A 2 -11.46 -12.82 -14.35
N ARG A 3 -10.28 -13.05 -13.76
CA ARG A 3 -9.09 -13.61 -14.47
C ARG A 3 -8.95 -15.14 -14.41
N LEU A 4 -9.39 -15.78 -13.32
CA LEU A 4 -9.55 -17.25 -13.26
C LEU A 4 -10.61 -17.77 -14.26
N ALA A 5 -11.52 -16.89 -14.73
CA ALA A 5 -12.47 -17.19 -15.79
C ALA A 5 -11.88 -17.03 -17.22
N ALA A 6 -10.70 -16.44 -17.36
CA ALA A 6 -10.03 -16.17 -18.64
C ALA A 6 -8.99 -17.23 -19.04
N GLY A 7 -8.82 -18.29 -18.23
CA GLY A 7 -7.87 -19.37 -18.52
C GLY A 7 -6.40 -19.01 -18.33
N GLU A 8 -6.09 -17.90 -17.67
CA GLU A 8 -4.71 -17.53 -17.35
C GLU A 8 -4.12 -18.50 -16.32
N PRO A 9 -2.87 -18.97 -16.51
CA PRO A 9 -2.25 -19.90 -15.59
C PRO A 9 -2.09 -19.26 -14.21
N ASP A 10 -2.42 -20.02 -13.16
CA ASP A 10 -2.30 -19.64 -11.74
C ASP A 10 -0.83 -19.65 -11.31
N ASN A 11 -0.04 -18.82 -11.98
CA ASN A 11 1.39 -18.66 -11.78
C ASN A 11 1.64 -17.46 -10.87
N GLU A 12 2.76 -17.49 -10.15
CA GLU A 12 3.16 -16.47 -9.18
C GLU A 12 3.23 -15.05 -9.80
N GLU A 13 3.59 -14.98 -11.08
CA GLU A 13 3.64 -13.74 -11.86
C GLU A 13 2.25 -13.14 -12.11
N THR A 14 1.25 -13.97 -12.43
CA THR A 14 -0.16 -13.56 -12.60
C THR A 14 -0.74 -13.03 -11.30
N LEU A 15 -0.41 -13.68 -10.18
CA LEU A 15 -0.84 -13.26 -8.84
C LEU A 15 -0.25 -11.89 -8.46
N LEU A 16 1.07 -11.71 -8.64
CA LEU A 16 1.75 -10.43 -8.39
C LEU A 16 1.21 -9.30 -9.28
N ALA A 17 0.94 -9.58 -10.55
CA ALA A 17 0.35 -8.61 -11.47
C ALA A 17 -1.05 -8.17 -11.00
N ALA A 18 -1.93 -9.12 -10.64
CA ALA A 18 -3.28 -8.82 -10.16
C ALA A 18 -3.28 -8.01 -8.85
N ILE A 19 -2.33 -8.29 -7.97
CA ILE A 19 -2.10 -7.54 -6.73
C ILE A 19 -1.66 -6.12 -7.03
N ARG A 20 -0.67 -5.93 -7.91
CA ARG A 20 -0.14 -4.61 -8.26
C ARG A 20 -1.24 -3.76 -8.88
N GLU A 21 -2.01 -4.34 -9.79
CA GLU A 21 -3.15 -3.70 -10.44
C GLU A 21 -4.22 -3.30 -9.41
N GLY A 22 -4.58 -4.19 -8.49
CA GLY A 22 -5.51 -3.91 -7.40
C GLY A 22 -5.01 -2.89 -6.36
N ALA A 23 -3.70 -2.85 -6.12
CA ALA A 23 -3.08 -1.89 -5.21
C ALA A 23 -3.09 -0.49 -5.82
N VAL A 24 -2.70 -0.34 -7.09
CA VAL A 24 -2.67 0.96 -7.79
C VAL A 24 -4.05 1.60 -7.86
N LEU A 25 -5.11 0.80 -8.07
CA LEU A 25 -6.50 1.27 -8.08
C LEU A 25 -6.92 1.92 -6.75
N ARG A 26 -6.27 1.60 -5.63
CA ARG A 26 -6.56 2.18 -4.31
C ARG A 26 -5.58 3.30 -3.92
N VAL A 27 -4.33 3.23 -4.38
CA VAL A 27 -3.31 4.25 -4.07
C VAL A 27 -3.59 5.56 -4.80
N ARG A 28 -4.07 5.52 -6.05
CA ARG A 28 -4.40 6.73 -6.82
C ARG A 28 -5.47 7.62 -6.14
N PRO A 29 -6.65 7.09 -5.76
CA PRO A 29 -7.65 7.87 -5.02
C PRO A 29 -7.16 8.41 -3.67
N LYS A 30 -6.32 7.65 -2.94
CA LYS A 30 -5.77 8.11 -1.65
C LYS A 30 -4.73 9.22 -1.81
N ALA A 31 -3.88 9.13 -2.83
CA ALA A 31 -2.92 10.18 -3.14
C ALA A 31 -3.62 11.48 -3.57
N MET A 32 -4.73 11.37 -4.31
CA MET A 32 -5.55 12.51 -4.73
C MET A 32 -6.08 13.31 -3.53
N THR A 33 -6.63 12.63 -2.50
CA THR A 33 -7.17 13.34 -1.33
C THR A 33 -6.06 14.02 -0.52
N VAL A 34 -4.91 13.37 -0.36
CA VAL A 34 -3.74 13.98 0.31
C VAL A 34 -3.26 15.22 -0.45
N ALA A 35 -3.17 15.16 -1.78
CA ALA A 35 -2.76 16.30 -2.60
C ALA A 35 -3.72 17.48 -2.42
N ILE A 36 -5.03 17.23 -2.38
CA ILE A 36 -6.05 18.27 -2.13
C ILE A 36 -5.90 18.86 -0.73
N VAL A 37 -5.71 18.04 0.29
CA VAL A 37 -5.54 18.48 1.68
C VAL A 37 -4.31 19.38 1.82
N LEU A 38 -3.17 18.99 1.24
CA LEU A 38 -1.96 19.80 1.24
C LEU A 38 -2.16 21.12 0.47
N ALA A 39 -2.80 21.07 -0.70
CA ALA A 39 -3.11 22.27 -1.48
C ALA A 39 -4.02 23.26 -0.73
N GLY A 40 -4.97 22.77 0.07
CA GLY A 40 -5.85 23.60 0.89
C GLY A 40 -5.21 24.15 2.17
N LEU A 41 -4.25 23.42 2.75
CA LEU A 41 -3.62 23.79 4.02
C LEU A 41 -2.41 24.71 3.86
N ILE A 42 -1.62 24.55 2.79
CA ILE A 42 -0.43 25.36 2.54
C ILE A 42 -0.74 26.88 2.59
N PRO A 43 -1.79 27.39 1.95
CA PRO A 43 -2.11 28.83 1.98
C PRO A 43 -2.64 29.30 3.34
N MET A 44 -3.34 28.41 4.07
CA MET A 44 -4.00 28.74 5.33
C MET A 44 -3.00 29.01 6.46
N MET A 45 -1.82 28.38 6.40
CA MET A 45 -0.79 28.52 7.43
C MET A 45 -0.02 29.87 7.39
N TRP A 46 -0.26 30.72 6.39
CA TRP A 46 0.49 31.99 6.24
C TRP A 46 -0.07 33.19 7.04
N GLY A 47 -1.19 33.04 7.75
CA GLY A 47 -1.82 34.13 8.52
C GLY A 47 -1.29 34.26 9.95
N HIS A 48 -0.76 35.43 10.33
CA HIS A 48 -0.27 35.74 11.68
C HIS A 48 -1.02 36.95 12.27
N GLY A 49 -1.63 36.82 13.46
CA GLY A 49 -2.38 37.90 14.14
C GLY A 49 -2.42 37.75 15.67
N THR A 50 -2.82 38.80 16.39
CA THR A 50 -2.92 38.84 17.87
C THR A 50 -4.08 37.96 18.40
N GLY A 51 -3.80 37.07 19.36
CA GLY A 51 -4.72 35.99 19.79
C GLY A 51 -4.46 34.64 19.10
N SER A 52 -3.55 34.62 18.11
CA SER A 52 -3.16 33.39 17.41
C SER A 52 -2.46 32.37 18.29
N GLU A 53 -1.88 32.76 19.42
CA GLU A 53 -1.10 31.82 20.23
C GLU A 53 -1.98 30.74 20.88
N ILE A 54 -3.17 31.10 21.35
CA ILE A 54 -4.12 30.13 21.91
C ILE A 54 -4.77 29.31 20.78
N MET A 55 -5.15 29.96 19.68
CA MET A 55 -5.76 29.30 18.53
C MET A 55 -4.81 28.34 17.82
N ALA A 56 -3.53 28.70 17.67
CA ALA A 56 -2.50 27.86 17.07
C ALA A 56 -2.24 26.60 17.90
N ARG A 57 -2.26 26.69 19.25
CA ARG A 57 -2.09 25.52 20.12
C ARG A 57 -3.18 24.46 19.95
N ILE A 58 -4.38 24.87 19.55
CA ILE A 58 -5.52 23.97 19.30
C ILE A 58 -5.56 23.52 17.83
N ALA A 59 -5.38 24.46 16.90
CA ALA A 59 -5.50 24.22 15.47
C ALA A 59 -4.29 23.46 14.89
N ALA A 60 -3.07 23.70 15.38
CA ALA A 60 -1.86 23.05 14.87
C ALA A 60 -1.90 21.51 14.99
N PRO A 61 -2.23 20.90 16.14
CA PRO A 61 -2.35 19.44 16.23
C PRO A 61 -3.55 18.90 15.43
N MET A 62 -4.66 19.63 15.32
CA MET A 62 -5.80 19.23 14.49
C MET A 62 -5.42 19.16 13.01
N VAL A 63 -4.77 20.20 12.48
CA VAL A 63 -4.26 20.25 11.10
C VAL A 63 -3.20 19.17 10.90
N GLY A 64 -2.27 19.05 11.84
CA GLY A 64 -1.25 18.00 11.83
C GLY A 64 -1.86 16.61 11.74
N GLY A 65 -2.91 16.32 12.51
CA GLY A 65 -3.65 15.05 12.46
C GLY A 65 -4.36 14.82 11.13
N MET A 66 -5.06 15.84 10.59
CA MET A 66 -5.75 15.76 9.30
C MET A 66 -4.82 15.48 8.12
N VAL A 67 -3.57 15.96 8.18
CA VAL A 67 -2.54 15.68 7.15
C VAL A 67 -1.86 14.35 7.40
N THR A 68 -1.42 14.11 8.65
CA THR A 68 -0.55 12.98 8.99
C THR A 68 -1.30 11.66 8.99
N ALA A 69 -2.56 11.62 9.44
CA ALA A 69 -3.35 10.39 9.47
C ALA A 69 -3.56 9.75 8.07
N PRO A 70 -4.01 10.47 7.03
CA PRO A 70 -4.15 9.89 5.70
C PRO A 70 -2.78 9.56 5.05
N LEU A 71 -1.74 10.36 5.27
CA LEU A 71 -0.38 10.05 4.82
C LEU A 71 0.14 8.74 5.44
N LEU A 72 0.02 8.61 6.76
CA LEU A 72 0.42 7.42 7.50
C LEU A 72 -0.37 6.21 7.01
N SER A 73 -1.69 6.34 6.82
CA SER A 73 -2.53 5.27 6.26
C SER A 73 -2.11 4.86 4.84
N MET A 74 -1.76 5.83 3.98
CA MET A 74 -1.30 5.57 2.62
C MET A 74 0.06 4.87 2.60
N LEU A 75 0.91 5.06 3.61
CA LEU A 75 2.21 4.39 3.73
C LEU A 75 2.09 3.01 4.42
N VAL A 76 1.31 2.92 5.51
CA VAL A 76 1.18 1.72 6.34
C VAL A 76 0.47 0.61 5.60
N VAL A 77 -0.63 0.89 4.90
CA VAL A 77 -1.40 -0.14 4.18
C VAL A 77 -0.57 -0.88 3.12
N PRO A 78 0.15 -0.22 2.17
CA PRO A 78 0.98 -0.93 1.21
C PRO A 78 2.19 -1.60 1.86
N ALA A 79 2.81 -0.98 2.87
CA ALA A 79 3.94 -1.59 3.59
C ALA A 79 3.53 -2.86 4.33
N ALA A 80 2.38 -2.84 5.02
CA ALA A 80 1.81 -3.98 5.71
C ALA A 80 1.47 -5.11 4.72
N TRP A 81 0.85 -4.77 3.59
CA TRP A 81 0.53 -5.75 2.56
C TRP A 81 1.79 -6.41 1.97
N TYR A 82 2.82 -5.60 1.65
CA TYR A 82 4.11 -6.10 1.17
C TYR A 82 4.79 -7.03 2.19
N LEU A 83 4.79 -6.66 3.47
CA LEU A 83 5.40 -7.47 4.53
C LEU A 83 4.66 -8.82 4.73
N LEU A 84 3.33 -8.80 4.68
CA LEU A 84 2.51 -10.00 4.79
C LEU A 84 2.76 -10.96 3.61
N HIS A 85 2.89 -10.41 2.40
CA HIS A 85 3.16 -11.20 1.20
C HIS A 85 4.57 -11.81 1.23
N ARG A 86 5.58 -11.03 1.66
CA ARG A 86 6.96 -11.53 1.83
C ARG A 86 7.06 -12.68 2.83
N ARG A 87 6.23 -12.68 3.89
CA ARG A 87 6.13 -13.81 4.83
C ARG A 87 5.45 -15.02 4.21
N LYS A 88 4.43 -14.82 3.37
CA LYS A 88 3.69 -15.91 2.70
C LYS A 88 4.53 -16.62 1.63
N SER A 89 5.33 -15.89 0.84
CA SER A 89 6.27 -16.50 -0.15
C SER A 89 7.44 -17.25 0.51
N ARG A 90 7.75 -16.93 1.77
CA ARG A 90 8.73 -17.66 2.59
C ARG A 90 8.12 -18.82 3.41
N GLY A 91 6.82 -19.08 3.25
CA GLY A 91 6.18 -20.25 3.86
C GLY A 91 6.64 -21.56 3.20
N PRO A 92 6.62 -22.70 3.92
CA PRO A 92 7.17 -23.99 3.50
C PRO A 92 6.60 -24.57 2.18
N ALA A 93 5.58 -23.95 1.60
CA ALA A 93 5.02 -24.29 0.29
C ALA A 93 5.95 -23.96 -0.89
N SER A 94 6.80 -22.92 -0.78
CA SER A 94 7.80 -22.62 -1.81
C SER A 94 8.94 -23.66 -1.81
N ALA A 95 9.30 -24.18 -0.62
CA ALA A 95 10.26 -25.26 -0.50
C ALA A 95 9.76 -26.58 -1.10
N SER A 96 8.47 -26.92 -0.93
CA SER A 96 7.89 -28.13 -1.52
C SER A 96 7.68 -28.03 -3.03
N LEU A 97 7.34 -26.86 -3.57
CA LEU A 97 7.26 -26.63 -5.02
C LEU A 97 8.64 -26.68 -5.71
N VAL A 98 9.68 -26.13 -5.06
CA VAL A 98 11.06 -26.24 -5.56
C VAL A 98 11.57 -27.69 -5.46
N ALA A 99 11.24 -28.42 -4.39
CA ALA A 99 11.58 -29.83 -4.25
C ALA A 99 10.85 -30.70 -5.28
N ALA A 100 9.54 -30.48 -5.50
CA ALA A 100 8.77 -31.21 -6.50
C ALA A 100 9.23 -30.91 -7.93
N SER A 101 9.58 -29.65 -8.24
CA SER A 101 10.13 -29.26 -9.54
C SER A 101 11.52 -29.88 -9.77
N ARG A 102 12.36 -30.02 -8.73
CA ARG A 102 13.63 -30.75 -8.81
C ARG A 102 13.46 -32.25 -8.99
N MET A 103 12.44 -32.86 -8.39
CA MET A 103 12.12 -34.29 -8.62
C MET A 103 11.60 -34.55 -10.03
N VAL A 104 10.85 -33.62 -10.61
CA VAL A 104 10.39 -33.73 -12.01
C VAL A 104 11.54 -33.49 -13.02
N ALA A 105 12.55 -32.70 -12.65
CA ALA A 105 13.70 -32.40 -13.49
C ALA A 105 14.80 -33.50 -13.51
N GLU A 106 14.79 -34.45 -12.56
CA GLU A 106 15.65 -35.64 -12.59
C GLU A 106 14.85 -36.95 -12.73
N PRO A 107 14.30 -37.27 -13.92
CA PRO A 107 13.79 -38.60 -14.18
C PRO A 107 14.96 -39.49 -14.62
N GLY A 108 15.63 -40.13 -13.66
CA GLY A 108 16.49 -41.30 -13.93
C GLY A 108 18.00 -41.07 -13.81
N ARG A 109 18.49 -41.14 -12.57
CA ARG A 109 19.70 -41.93 -12.31
C ARG A 109 19.28 -43.24 -11.64
#